data_AF-A0A7W4JEP6-F1
#
_entry.id   AF-A0A7W4JEP6-F1
#
_cell.length_a   1.000
_cell.length_b   1.000
_cell.length_c   1.000
_cell.angle_alpha   90.00
_cell.angle_beta   90.00
_cell.angle_gamma   90.00
#
_symmetry.space_group_name_H-M   'P 1'
#
loop_
_entity.id
_entity.type
_entity.pdbx_description
1 polymer ?
#
loop_
_entity_poly.entity_id
_entity_poly.type
_entity_poly.pdbx_seq_one_letter_code
_entity_poly.pdbx_strand_id
1 'polypeptide(L)'
;MSGIFDETTHEKLSEEGRARRHAMLMGGAAIAATAAGGLMPGGARAEAIGKTEKPIQFLFAIYPNGTLLDFAGPNEILSRIPNTKVRFASPDGGPVTLEKGIVFGPTEKLSDINEVDVICVPGALDLSAMMKPEMLGHVRRLSETARYVTSVCTGSIILAASGVLKGKRSACHWAFLNVLKEYGAIPDPARIVKDGRFMSGGGVTAGIDFGMAIAAELRGAQAAQEVQLLVQYDPQPPFHAGNPLIAPPKIRDAVYKILPGSKDGLMRPII
;
A
#
# COMPACT_ATOMS: atom_id res chain seq x y z
N MET A 1 -34.78 -14.84 2.11
CA MET A 1 -33.41 -14.33 1.86
C MET A 1 -33.19 -13.15 2.78
N SER A 2 -32.68 -13.38 4.00
CA SER A 2 -32.18 -12.32 4.86
C SER A 2 -30.79 -11.95 4.37
N GLY A 3 -30.75 -10.98 3.46
CA GLY A 3 -29.52 -10.51 2.84
C GLY A 3 -28.70 -9.66 3.79
N ILE A 4 -27.40 -9.51 3.50
CA ILE A 4 -26.47 -8.60 4.19
C ILE A 4 -26.97 -7.13 4.23
N PHE A 5 -27.94 -6.79 3.37
CA PHE A 5 -28.58 -5.48 3.26
C PHE A 5 -29.95 -5.37 3.95
N ASP A 6 -30.39 -6.41 4.68
CA ASP A 6 -31.51 -6.27 5.61
C ASP A 6 -31.11 -5.26 6.71
N GLU A 7 -31.92 -4.21 6.91
CA GLU A 7 -31.66 -3.10 7.84
C GLU A 7 -31.27 -3.62 9.24
N THR A 8 -31.92 -4.70 9.69
CA THR A 8 -31.66 -5.31 11.01
C THR A 8 -30.31 -6.02 11.07
N THR A 9 -29.81 -6.55 9.95
CA THR A 9 -28.49 -7.19 9.85
C THR A 9 -27.40 -6.13 9.68
N HIS A 10 -27.67 -5.07 8.91
CA HIS A 10 -26.76 -3.95 8.71
C HIS A 10 -26.51 -3.18 10.02
N GLU A 11 -27.56 -2.89 10.80
CA GLU A 11 -27.43 -2.25 12.11
C GLU A 11 -26.57 -3.09 13.07
N LYS A 12 -26.85 -4.40 13.19
CA LYS A 12 -26.06 -5.31 14.03
C LYS A 12 -24.58 -5.39 13.63
N LEU A 13 -24.28 -5.53 12.33
CA LEU A 13 -22.90 -5.56 11.84
C LEU A 13 -22.17 -4.24 12.09
N SER A 14 -22.88 -3.12 11.92
CA SER A 14 -22.32 -1.78 12.16
C SER A 14 -22.08 -1.49 13.65
N GLU A 15 -22.98 -1.94 14.53
CA GLU A 15 -22.85 -1.81 15.98
C GLU A 15 -21.76 -2.71 16.56
N GLU A 16 -21.70 -3.98 16.16
CA GLU A 16 -20.62 -4.88 16.59
C GLU A 16 -19.25 -4.36 16.14
N GLY A 17 -19.17 -3.77 14.94
CA GLY A 17 -17.96 -3.09 14.46
C GLY A 17 -17.64 -1.80 15.22
N ARG A 18 -18.62 -0.99 15.61
CA ARG A 18 -18.40 0.22 16.42
C ARG A 18 -18.04 -0.10 17.88
N ALA A 19 -18.72 -1.05 18.52
CA ALA A 19 -18.52 -1.42 19.92
C ALA A 19 -17.12 -1.99 20.18
N ARG A 20 -16.60 -2.82 19.25
CA ARG A 20 -15.24 -3.37 19.35
C ARG A 20 -14.13 -2.34 19.08
N ARG A 21 -14.43 -1.24 18.38
CA ARG A 21 -13.52 -0.10 18.18
C ARG A 21 -13.39 0.77 19.43
N HIS A 22 -14.48 1.05 20.14
CA HIS A 22 -14.43 1.83 21.39
C HIS A 22 -13.66 1.12 22.51
N ALA A 23 -13.73 -0.21 22.59
CA ALA A 23 -12.94 -0.98 23.55
C ALA A 23 -11.42 -0.83 23.36
N MET A 24 -10.96 -0.50 22.14
CA MET A 24 -9.54 -0.31 21.83
C MET A 24 -9.07 1.15 22.00
N LEU A 25 -10.00 2.13 21.95
CA LEU A 25 -9.70 3.57 22.13
C LEU A 25 -9.60 3.99 23.60
N MET A 26 -10.16 3.23 24.54
CA MET A 26 -10.12 3.54 25.98
C MET A 26 -8.73 3.39 26.65
N GLY A 27 -7.67 3.12 25.88
CA GLY A 27 -6.28 2.98 26.38
C GLY A 27 -5.34 4.16 26.11
N GLY A 28 -5.79 5.24 25.45
CA GLY A 28 -4.95 6.38 25.09
C GLY A 28 -5.50 7.69 25.63
N ALA A 29 -4.78 8.34 26.54
CA ALA A 29 -5.14 9.66 27.08
C ALA A 29 -5.31 10.70 25.97
N ALA A 30 -6.46 11.38 25.96
CA ALA A 30 -6.76 12.47 25.04
C ALA A 30 -5.99 13.74 25.42
N ILE A 31 -5.25 14.31 24.47
CA ILE A 31 -4.84 15.72 24.53
C ILE A 31 -5.76 16.49 23.58
N ALA A 32 -6.66 17.28 24.16
CA ALA A 32 -7.53 18.17 23.41
C ALA A 32 -6.73 19.40 22.94
N ALA A 33 -6.66 19.62 21.63
CA ALA A 33 -6.17 20.88 21.06
C ALA A 33 -7.38 21.71 20.59
N THR A 34 -7.68 22.78 21.31
CA THR A 34 -8.63 23.82 20.90
C THR A 34 -8.03 24.65 19.79
N ALA A 35 -8.55 24.54 18.57
CA ALA A 35 -8.27 25.49 17.49
C ALA A 35 -9.47 26.44 17.34
N ALA A 36 -9.29 27.68 17.82
CA ALA A 36 -10.18 28.78 17.51
C ALA A 36 -10.04 29.14 16.02
N GLY A 37 -11.18 29.28 15.35
CA GLY A 37 -11.27 29.49 13.92
C GLY A 37 -10.73 30.84 13.44
N GLY A 38 -10.02 30.79 12.33
CA GLY A 38 -9.84 31.89 11.39
C GLY A 38 -9.88 31.31 9.99
N LEU A 39 -10.92 31.64 9.22
CA LEU A 39 -11.05 31.25 7.83
C LEU A 39 -9.99 32.03 7.03
N MET A 40 -8.87 31.39 6.69
CA MET A 40 -7.82 32.03 5.89
C MET A 40 -8.22 32.00 4.40
N PRO A 41 -8.02 33.10 3.64
CA PRO A 41 -8.32 33.13 2.21
C PRO A 41 -7.44 32.13 1.44
N GLY A 42 -7.99 31.52 0.39
CA GLY A 42 -7.37 30.43 -0.38
C GLY A 42 -5.98 30.71 -1.00
N GLY A 43 -5.47 31.94 -0.94
CA GLY A 43 -4.12 32.30 -1.36
C GLY A 43 -3.01 31.75 -0.46
N ALA A 44 -3.25 31.60 0.85
CA ALA A 44 -2.27 31.06 1.79
C ALA A 44 -2.06 29.54 1.66
N ARG A 45 -2.99 28.83 1.01
CA ARG A 45 -2.93 27.37 0.78
C ARG A 45 -1.77 26.96 -0.14
N ALA A 46 -1.30 27.89 -0.98
CA ALA A 46 -0.16 27.69 -1.89
C ALA A 46 1.20 28.03 -1.26
N GLU A 47 1.24 28.68 -0.09
CA GLU A 47 2.48 29.13 0.54
C GLU A 47 3.02 28.19 1.63
N ALA A 48 2.15 27.44 2.31
CA ALA A 48 2.56 26.53 3.39
C ALA A 48 3.03 25.13 2.90
N ILE A 49 2.72 24.76 1.66
CA ILE A 49 3.08 23.46 1.07
C ILE A 49 4.32 23.72 0.22
N GLY A 50 5.50 23.50 0.81
CA GLY A 50 6.81 23.86 0.25
C GLY A 50 6.86 23.86 -1.28
N LYS A 51 7.02 25.05 -1.85
CA LYS A 51 7.24 25.29 -3.28
C LYS A 51 8.55 24.62 -3.71
N THR A 52 8.52 23.32 -4.01
CA THR A 52 9.47 22.78 -4.98
C THR A 52 8.87 23.07 -6.35
N GLU A 53 9.53 23.88 -7.18
CA GLU A 53 9.04 24.18 -8.55
C GLU A 53 8.81 22.91 -9.38
N LYS A 54 9.45 21.79 -9.02
CA LYS A 54 9.30 20.50 -9.68
C LYS A 54 8.28 19.59 -8.94
N PRO A 55 7.35 18.93 -9.66
CA PRO A 55 6.44 17.95 -9.07
C PRO A 55 7.18 16.70 -8.57
N ILE A 56 6.71 16.11 -7.46
CA ILE A 56 7.22 14.79 -7.02
C ILE A 56 6.83 13.74 -8.06
N GLN A 57 7.82 13.00 -8.55
CA GLN A 57 7.66 11.91 -9.49
C GLN A 57 7.42 10.60 -8.74
N PHE A 58 6.18 10.11 -8.76
CA PHE A 58 5.83 8.75 -8.32
C PHE A 58 5.87 7.81 -9.51
N LEU A 59 6.46 6.63 -9.31
CA LEU A 59 6.45 5.55 -10.29
C LEU A 59 5.90 4.28 -9.68
N PHE A 60 4.81 3.77 -10.27
CA PHE A 60 4.35 2.42 -10.03
C PHE A 60 4.99 1.46 -11.04
N ALA A 61 5.79 0.52 -10.56
CA ALA A 61 6.40 -0.53 -11.37
C ALA A 61 5.42 -1.71 -11.53
N ILE A 62 4.44 -1.57 -12.41
CA ILE A 62 3.39 -2.56 -12.66
C ILE A 62 3.87 -3.62 -13.66
N TYR A 63 3.32 -4.83 -13.60
CA TYR A 63 3.80 -5.94 -14.42
C TYR A 63 2.67 -6.95 -14.68
N PRO A 64 2.83 -7.85 -15.68
CA PRO A 64 1.83 -8.88 -15.98
C PRO A 64 1.44 -9.68 -14.74
N ASN A 65 0.15 -10.02 -14.63
CA ASN A 65 -0.42 -10.71 -13.46
C ASN A 65 -0.38 -9.92 -12.14
N GLY A 66 0.02 -8.65 -12.16
CA GLY A 66 -0.02 -7.74 -11.01
C GLY A 66 -1.42 -7.59 -10.42
N THR A 67 -1.51 -7.43 -9.09
CA THR A 67 -2.78 -7.13 -8.42
C THR A 67 -3.15 -5.67 -8.63
N LEU A 68 -4.27 -5.41 -9.32
CA LEU A 68 -4.71 -4.04 -9.66
C LEU A 68 -4.77 -3.13 -8.43
N LEU A 69 -5.36 -3.61 -7.34
CA LEU A 69 -5.63 -2.77 -6.17
C LEU A 69 -4.35 -2.35 -5.44
N ASP A 70 -3.26 -3.10 -5.59
CA ASP A 70 -1.98 -2.81 -4.95
C ASP A 70 -1.34 -1.52 -5.46
N PHE A 71 -1.61 -1.13 -6.71
CA PHE A 71 -1.19 0.17 -7.23
C PHE A 71 -2.36 1.15 -7.38
N ALA A 72 -3.57 0.68 -7.67
CA ALA A 72 -4.72 1.57 -7.81
C ALA A 72 -5.09 2.26 -6.49
N GLY A 73 -5.02 1.53 -5.37
CA GLY A 73 -5.28 2.05 -4.02
C GLY A 73 -4.36 3.23 -3.65
N PRO A 74 -3.03 3.06 -3.64
CA PRO A 74 -2.14 4.20 -3.39
C PRO A 74 -2.17 5.25 -4.48
N ASN A 75 -2.36 4.90 -5.76
CA ASN A 75 -2.49 5.87 -6.83
C ASN A 75 -3.66 6.85 -6.59
N GLU A 76 -4.81 6.35 -6.12
CA GLU A 76 -5.98 7.19 -5.80
C GLU A 76 -5.62 8.28 -4.79
N ILE A 77 -4.72 7.99 -3.84
CA ILE A 77 -4.27 8.95 -2.84
C ILE A 77 -3.17 9.85 -3.40
N LEU A 78 -2.15 9.26 -4.02
CA LEU A 78 -0.91 9.94 -4.39
C LEU A 78 -1.04 10.82 -5.65
N SER A 79 -2.03 10.55 -6.49
CA SER A 79 -2.38 11.42 -7.62
C SER A 79 -3.10 12.70 -7.20
N ARG A 80 -3.61 12.76 -5.96
CA ARG A 80 -4.40 13.90 -5.43
C ARG A 80 -3.62 14.80 -4.48
N ILE A 81 -2.42 14.39 -4.04
CA ILE A 81 -1.58 15.27 -3.24
C ILE A 81 -1.01 16.41 -4.11
N PRO A 82 -0.81 17.61 -3.55
CA PRO A 82 -0.39 18.77 -4.35
C PRO A 82 0.97 18.60 -5.03
N ASN A 83 1.07 19.08 -6.28
CA ASN A 83 2.32 19.14 -7.05
C ASN A 83 3.01 17.76 -7.17
N THR A 84 2.28 16.78 -7.70
CA THR A 84 2.78 15.43 -7.97
C THR A 84 2.47 14.98 -9.38
N LYS A 85 3.28 14.06 -9.88
CA LYS A 85 3.09 13.39 -11.16
C LYS A 85 3.23 11.89 -10.92
N VAL A 86 2.16 11.16 -11.20
CA VAL A 86 2.18 9.69 -11.16
C VAL A 86 2.50 9.15 -12.55
N ARG A 87 3.40 8.18 -12.58
CA ARG A 87 3.86 7.45 -13.76
C ARG A 87 3.66 5.96 -13.52
N PHE A 88 3.45 5.22 -14.60
CA PHE A 88 3.33 3.77 -14.59
C PHE A 88 4.34 3.20 -15.57
N ALA A 89 5.16 2.27 -15.11
CA ALA A 89 6.10 1.56 -15.96
C ALA A 89 5.98 0.06 -15.80
N SER A 90 6.32 -0.65 -16.86
CA SER A 90 6.32 -2.10 -16.91
C SER A 90 7.59 -2.63 -17.61
N PRO A 91 7.89 -3.95 -17.52
CA PRO A 91 9.08 -4.52 -18.15
C PRO A 91 9.24 -4.14 -19.63
N ASP A 92 8.15 -4.23 -20.41
CA ASP A 92 8.16 -4.03 -21.86
C ASP A 92 7.58 -2.68 -22.30
N GLY A 93 6.94 -1.93 -21.39
CA GLY A 93 6.13 -0.77 -21.74
C GLY A 93 4.82 -1.17 -22.42
N GLY A 94 4.01 -0.19 -22.84
CA GLY A 94 2.74 -0.45 -23.52
C GLY A 94 1.66 -1.03 -22.58
N PRO A 95 0.63 -1.72 -23.12
CA PRO A 95 -0.45 -2.30 -22.33
C PRO A 95 0.03 -3.51 -21.53
N VAL A 96 -0.47 -3.65 -20.30
CA VAL A 96 -0.14 -4.74 -19.37
C VAL A 96 -1.40 -5.48 -18.97
N THR A 97 -1.41 -6.80 -19.14
CA THR A 97 -2.50 -7.66 -18.66
C THR A 97 -2.23 -8.05 -17.21
N LEU A 98 -3.04 -7.52 -16.31
CA LEU A 98 -3.04 -7.80 -14.88
C LEU A 98 -3.76 -9.12 -14.57
N GLU A 99 -3.79 -9.51 -13.29
CA GLU A 99 -4.62 -10.64 -12.89
C GLU A 99 -6.10 -10.42 -13.26
N LYS A 100 -6.82 -11.52 -13.46
CA LYS A 100 -8.24 -11.52 -13.87
C LYS A 100 -8.49 -10.86 -15.25
N GLY A 101 -7.45 -10.67 -16.06
CA GLY A 101 -7.57 -10.22 -17.45
C GLY A 101 -7.78 -8.72 -17.63
N ILE A 102 -7.59 -7.92 -16.58
CA ILE A 102 -7.68 -6.46 -16.69
C ILE A 102 -6.48 -5.94 -17.47
N VAL A 103 -6.72 -5.15 -18.51
CA VAL A 103 -5.65 -4.50 -19.29
C VAL A 103 -5.50 -3.06 -18.83
N PHE A 104 -4.30 -2.70 -18.37
CA PHE A 104 -3.94 -1.34 -17.95
C PHE A 104 -2.83 -0.78 -18.85
N GLY A 105 -2.92 0.50 -19.21
CA GLY A 105 -1.87 1.20 -19.94
C GLY A 105 -2.39 2.23 -20.94
N PRO A 106 -1.51 2.79 -21.79
CA PRO A 106 -0.11 2.38 -21.98
C PRO A 106 0.80 2.75 -20.80
N THR A 107 1.86 1.96 -20.60
CA THR A 107 2.92 2.18 -19.61
C THR A 107 4.23 2.57 -20.27
N GLU A 108 5.07 3.28 -19.53
CA GLU A 108 6.47 3.49 -19.92
C GLU A 108 7.26 2.19 -19.77
N LYS A 109 8.36 2.04 -20.51
CA LYS A 109 9.25 0.90 -20.31
C LYS A 109 10.15 1.17 -19.10
N LEU A 110 10.22 0.23 -18.16
CA LEU A 110 10.95 0.40 -16.90
C LEU A 110 12.45 0.66 -17.11
N SER A 111 13.03 0.09 -18.17
CA SER A 111 14.43 0.31 -18.56
C SER A 111 14.73 1.76 -18.94
N ASP A 112 13.73 2.50 -19.43
CA ASP A 112 13.91 3.83 -20.03
C ASP A 112 13.83 4.95 -18.98
N ILE A 113 13.48 4.60 -17.74
CA ILE A 113 13.37 5.54 -16.62
C ILE A 113 14.68 5.55 -15.84
N ASN A 114 15.31 6.72 -15.72
CA ASN A 114 16.58 6.87 -15.03
C ASN A 114 16.43 7.14 -13.53
N GLU A 115 15.50 8.01 -13.15
CA GLU A 115 15.31 8.47 -11.78
C GLU A 115 13.84 8.79 -11.48
N VAL A 116 13.48 8.68 -10.21
CA VAL A 116 12.15 8.98 -9.65
C VAL A 116 12.32 9.44 -8.20
N ASP A 117 11.37 10.22 -7.68
CA ASP A 117 11.37 10.59 -6.27
C ASP A 117 10.86 9.45 -5.39
N VAL A 118 9.83 8.74 -5.87
CA VAL A 118 9.20 7.62 -5.16
C VAL A 118 8.95 6.48 -6.13
N ILE A 119 9.48 5.30 -5.82
CA ILE A 119 9.14 4.06 -6.52
C ILE A 119 8.19 3.24 -5.64
N CYS A 120 7.10 2.74 -6.22
CA CYS A 120 6.18 1.80 -5.58
C CYS A 120 6.09 0.51 -6.39
N VAL A 121 6.46 -0.60 -5.76
CA VAL A 121 6.34 -1.94 -6.34
C VAL A 121 5.07 -2.62 -5.80
N PRO A 122 4.01 -2.80 -6.61
CA PRO A 122 2.83 -3.56 -6.20
C PRO A 122 3.15 -5.04 -6.07
N GLY A 123 2.24 -5.80 -5.46
CA GLY A 123 2.33 -7.25 -5.38
C GLY A 123 1.56 -7.97 -6.48
N ALA A 124 1.75 -9.29 -6.45
CA ALA A 124 1.04 -10.29 -7.22
C ALA A 124 1.20 -11.66 -6.56
N LEU A 125 0.40 -12.64 -6.99
CA LEU A 125 0.74 -14.04 -6.74
C LEU A 125 1.91 -14.50 -7.64
N ASP A 126 1.95 -14.01 -8.87
CA ASP A 126 2.97 -14.31 -9.87
C ASP A 126 3.93 -13.13 -10.03
N LEU A 127 5.15 -13.32 -9.53
CA LEU A 127 6.23 -12.34 -9.57
C LEU A 127 7.22 -12.62 -10.70
N SER A 128 7.01 -13.66 -11.52
CA SER A 128 7.99 -14.16 -12.49
C SER A 128 8.46 -13.10 -13.49
N ALA A 129 7.56 -12.20 -13.89
CA ALA A 129 7.89 -11.08 -14.76
C ALA A 129 8.98 -10.15 -14.16
N MET A 130 8.99 -9.98 -12.84
CA MET A 130 9.87 -9.04 -12.12
C MET A 130 11.05 -9.70 -11.42
N MET A 131 11.02 -11.02 -11.22
CA MET A 131 12.09 -11.76 -10.54
C MET A 131 13.29 -12.11 -11.44
N LYS A 132 13.23 -11.75 -12.72
CA LYS A 132 14.37 -11.86 -13.64
C LYS A 132 15.53 -10.96 -13.20
N PRO A 133 16.80 -11.39 -13.36
CA PRO A 133 17.97 -10.59 -12.95
C PRO A 133 17.98 -9.16 -13.51
N GLU A 134 17.57 -8.99 -14.78
CA GLU A 134 17.45 -7.68 -15.44
C GLU A 134 16.45 -6.75 -14.74
N MET A 135 15.28 -7.27 -14.35
CA MET A 135 14.21 -6.50 -13.72
C MET A 135 14.57 -6.13 -12.29
N LEU A 136 15.15 -7.08 -11.54
CA LEU A 136 15.70 -6.80 -10.21
C LEU A 136 16.79 -5.71 -10.29
N GLY A 137 17.62 -5.72 -11.34
CA GLY A 137 18.60 -4.68 -11.62
C GLY A 137 17.97 -3.30 -11.84
N HIS A 138 16.89 -3.22 -12.62
CA HIS A 138 16.17 -1.95 -12.84
C HIS A 138 15.49 -1.43 -11.57
N VAL A 139 14.83 -2.31 -10.80
CA VAL A 139 14.22 -1.98 -9.51
C VAL A 139 15.28 -1.46 -8.54
N ARG A 140 16.43 -2.14 -8.44
CA ARG A 140 17.54 -1.71 -7.61
C ARG A 140 18.06 -0.34 -8.04
N ARG A 141 18.33 -0.15 -9.34
CA ARG A 141 18.84 1.12 -9.90
C ARG A 141 17.94 2.30 -9.55
N LEU A 142 16.63 2.17 -9.76
CA LEU A 142 15.65 3.20 -9.40
C LEU A 142 15.57 3.41 -7.89
N SER A 143 15.68 2.32 -7.12
CA SER A 143 15.65 2.37 -5.66
C SER A 143 16.91 3.03 -5.06
N GLU A 144 18.05 3.05 -5.75
CA GLU A 144 19.27 3.70 -5.26
C GLU A 144 19.19 5.23 -5.32
N THR A 145 18.40 5.79 -6.25
CA THR A 145 18.23 7.24 -6.42
C THR A 145 16.93 7.78 -5.80
N ALA A 146 15.94 6.93 -5.56
CA ALA A 146 14.65 7.35 -5.01
C ALA A 146 14.73 7.85 -3.56
N ARG A 147 14.04 8.97 -3.29
CA ARG A 147 13.85 9.53 -1.95
C ARG A 147 13.05 8.57 -1.06
N TYR A 148 12.06 7.88 -1.62
CA TYR A 148 11.34 6.80 -0.95
C TYR A 148 11.24 5.56 -1.83
N VAL A 149 11.46 4.39 -1.23
CA VAL A 149 11.31 3.08 -1.87
C VAL A 149 10.18 2.35 -1.19
N THR A 150 9.13 2.06 -1.94
CA THR A 150 7.89 1.56 -1.39
C THR A 150 7.36 0.32 -2.07
N SER A 151 6.51 -0.40 -1.37
CA SER A 151 5.82 -1.57 -1.91
C SER A 151 4.49 -1.82 -1.23
N VAL A 152 3.65 -2.61 -1.88
CA VAL A 152 2.42 -3.16 -1.32
C VAL A 152 2.46 -4.67 -1.45
N CYS A 153 1.86 -5.38 -0.49
CA CYS A 153 1.62 -6.82 -0.59
C CYS A 153 2.95 -7.57 -0.80
N THR A 154 3.01 -8.46 -1.79
CA THR A 154 4.22 -9.22 -2.14
C THR A 154 5.25 -8.41 -2.94
N GLY A 155 4.98 -7.15 -3.28
CA GLY A 155 5.96 -6.28 -3.95
C GLY A 155 7.22 -6.04 -3.10
N SER A 156 7.13 -6.17 -1.77
CA SER A 156 8.31 -6.14 -0.90
C SER A 156 9.25 -7.33 -1.12
N ILE A 157 8.77 -8.46 -1.65
CA ILE A 157 9.61 -9.60 -2.02
C ILE A 157 10.49 -9.24 -3.22
N ILE A 158 9.96 -8.54 -4.23
CA ILE A 158 10.74 -8.05 -5.37
C ILE A 158 11.82 -7.06 -4.90
N LEU A 159 11.44 -6.13 -4.02
CA LEU A 159 12.41 -5.20 -3.42
C LEU A 159 13.50 -5.95 -2.62
N ALA A 160 13.11 -6.93 -1.80
CA ALA A 160 14.07 -7.71 -1.03
C ALA A 160 15.01 -8.52 -1.94
N ALA A 161 14.46 -9.18 -2.98
CA ALA A 161 15.23 -9.92 -3.97
C ALA A 161 16.19 -9.03 -4.79
N SER A 162 15.85 -7.76 -5.01
CA SER A 162 16.76 -6.78 -5.62
C SER A 162 17.93 -6.37 -4.71
N GLY A 163 17.91 -6.78 -3.44
CA GLY A 163 18.94 -6.54 -2.43
C GLY A 163 18.76 -5.24 -1.63
N VAL A 164 17.80 -4.38 -1.99
CA VAL A 164 17.67 -3.05 -1.37
C VAL A 164 17.08 -3.07 0.05
N LEU A 165 16.43 -4.17 0.45
CA LEU A 165 15.84 -4.34 1.79
C LEU A 165 16.70 -5.16 2.76
N LYS A 166 17.97 -5.48 2.42
CA LYS A 166 18.83 -6.24 3.32
C LYS A 166 19.00 -5.52 4.67
N GLY A 167 18.61 -6.17 5.76
CA GLY A 167 18.63 -5.64 7.12
C GLY A 167 17.55 -4.59 7.42
N LYS A 168 16.54 -4.44 6.55
CA LYS A 168 15.45 -3.46 6.71
C LYS A 168 14.14 -4.13 7.08
N ARG A 169 13.36 -3.47 7.93
CA ARG A 169 11.99 -3.88 8.25
C ARG A 169 11.08 -3.63 7.06
N SER A 170 10.24 -4.60 6.74
CA SER A 170 9.21 -4.45 5.70
C SER A 170 7.95 -5.25 6.04
N ALA A 171 6.81 -4.63 5.76
CA ALA A 171 5.54 -5.31 5.62
C ALA A 171 5.53 -6.15 4.33
N CYS A 172 4.60 -7.09 4.29
CA CYS A 172 4.27 -7.91 3.14
C CYS A 172 2.81 -8.39 3.29
N HIS A 173 2.27 -9.02 2.26
CA HIS A 173 1.08 -9.84 2.45
C HIS A 173 1.33 -10.92 3.52
N TRP A 174 0.40 -11.07 4.46
CA TRP A 174 0.54 -11.95 5.63
C TRP A 174 0.94 -13.39 5.27
N ALA A 175 0.39 -13.92 4.18
CA ALA A 175 0.67 -15.28 3.72
C ALA A 175 2.12 -15.51 3.27
N PHE A 176 2.85 -14.45 2.93
CA PHE A 176 4.21 -14.50 2.38
C PHE A 176 5.23 -13.76 3.26
N LEU A 177 4.80 -13.25 4.42
CA LEU A 177 5.59 -12.31 5.22
C LEU A 177 6.99 -12.85 5.57
N ASN A 178 7.09 -14.12 5.93
CA ASN A 178 8.35 -14.73 6.33
C ASN A 178 9.26 -15.09 5.15
N VAL A 179 8.78 -15.04 3.89
CA VAL A 179 9.63 -15.17 2.69
C VAL A 179 10.66 -14.05 2.62
N LEU A 180 10.37 -12.87 3.17
CA LEU A 180 11.31 -11.74 3.22
C LEU A 180 12.66 -12.10 3.88
N LYS A 181 12.67 -13.06 4.82
CA LYS A 181 13.89 -13.49 5.51
C LYS A 181 14.92 -14.10 4.57
N GLU A 182 14.47 -14.76 3.50
CA GLU A 182 15.34 -15.43 2.52
C GLU A 182 16.20 -14.44 1.75
N TYR A 183 15.72 -13.20 1.63
CA TYR A 183 16.41 -12.10 0.97
C TYR A 183 17.04 -11.12 1.98
N GLY A 184 17.08 -11.49 3.27
CA GLY A 184 17.72 -10.71 4.33
C GLY A 184 16.92 -9.51 4.82
N ALA A 185 15.66 -9.35 4.42
CA ALA A 185 14.76 -8.36 5.00
C ALA A 185 14.18 -8.86 6.34
N ILE A 186 13.83 -7.95 7.24
CA ILE A 186 13.25 -8.24 8.54
C ILE A 186 11.73 -8.17 8.41
N PRO A 187 10.99 -9.29 8.51
CA PRO A 187 9.55 -9.25 8.36
C PRO A 187 8.88 -8.56 9.53
N ASP A 188 7.89 -7.72 9.23
CA ASP A 188 7.10 -7.00 10.22
C ASP A 188 5.60 -7.13 9.87
N PRO A 189 4.76 -7.65 10.78
CA PRO A 189 3.35 -7.90 10.51
C PRO A 189 2.46 -6.64 10.56
N ALA A 190 3.03 -5.46 10.86
CA ALA A 190 2.28 -4.23 10.85
C ALA A 190 1.68 -3.92 9.46
N ARG A 191 0.51 -3.26 9.45
CA ARG A 191 -0.20 -2.90 8.22
C ARG A 191 0.60 -1.95 7.34
N ILE A 192 1.33 -1.02 7.98
CA ILE A 192 2.29 -0.11 7.35
C ILE A 192 3.57 -0.18 8.16
N VAL A 193 4.70 -0.30 7.49
CA VAL A 193 6.03 -0.32 8.10
C VAL A 193 6.89 0.74 7.45
N LYS A 194 7.55 1.57 8.27
CA LYS A 194 8.55 2.55 7.83
C LYS A 194 9.90 2.22 8.48
N ASP A 195 10.95 2.17 7.66
CA ASP A 195 12.34 2.00 8.08
C ASP A 195 13.21 2.97 7.25
N GLY A 196 13.46 4.16 7.80
CA GLY A 196 14.13 5.25 7.08
C GLY A 196 13.36 5.66 5.82
N ARG A 197 13.99 5.47 4.66
CA ARG A 197 13.41 5.75 3.33
C ARG A 197 12.57 4.62 2.74
N PHE A 198 12.47 3.49 3.43
CA PHE A 198 11.67 2.35 3.01
C PHE A 198 10.30 2.42 3.69
N MET A 199 9.23 2.32 2.90
CA MET A 199 7.86 2.27 3.44
C MET A 199 7.05 1.21 2.72
N SER A 200 6.41 0.31 3.44
CA SER A 200 5.66 -0.81 2.86
C SER A 200 4.27 -0.92 3.44
N GLY A 201 3.29 -1.22 2.60
CA GLY A 201 1.97 -1.68 2.99
C GLY A 201 1.91 -3.21 3.00
N GLY A 202 1.15 -3.77 3.93
CA GLY A 202 0.83 -5.19 3.99
C GLY A 202 -0.05 -5.66 2.82
N GLY A 203 -0.99 -6.56 3.08
CA GLY A 203 -1.84 -7.14 2.02
C GLY A 203 -2.78 -6.12 1.35
N VAL A 204 -2.74 -6.09 0.03
CA VAL A 204 -3.74 -5.51 -0.91
C VAL A 204 -4.26 -4.12 -0.53
N THR A 205 -5.31 -4.05 0.29
CA THR A 205 -5.97 -2.80 0.68
C THR A 205 -5.11 -1.92 1.60
N ALA A 206 -4.04 -2.47 2.19
CA ALA A 206 -3.03 -1.67 2.88
C ALA A 206 -2.41 -0.60 1.97
N GLY A 207 -2.53 -0.79 0.65
CA GLY A 207 -2.27 0.17 -0.41
C GLY A 207 -2.80 1.58 -0.14
N ILE A 208 -4.03 1.68 0.33
CA ILE A 208 -4.70 2.97 0.53
C ILE A 208 -4.14 3.67 1.78
N ASP A 209 -4.01 2.93 2.88
CA ASP A 209 -3.52 3.47 4.15
C ASP A 209 -2.05 3.91 4.05
N PHE A 210 -1.18 3.12 3.40
CA PHE A 210 0.20 3.56 3.21
C PHE A 210 0.28 4.76 2.26
N GLY A 211 -0.62 4.85 1.27
CA GLY A 211 -0.75 6.03 0.42
C GLY A 211 -0.99 7.31 1.24
N MET A 212 -1.84 7.23 2.26
CA MET A 212 -2.06 8.34 3.20
C MET A 212 -0.82 8.63 4.06
N ALA A 213 -0.16 7.58 4.55
CA ALA A 213 1.05 7.74 5.37
C ALA A 213 2.17 8.43 4.56
N ILE A 214 2.43 8.02 3.32
CA ILE A 214 3.46 8.65 2.51
C ILE A 214 3.04 10.04 2.01
N ALA A 215 1.75 10.28 1.77
CA ALA A 215 1.22 11.63 1.55
C ALA A 215 1.58 12.57 2.73
N ALA A 216 1.40 12.11 3.96
CA ALA A 216 1.74 12.88 5.15
C ALA A 216 3.26 13.13 5.26
N GLU A 217 4.10 12.15 4.92
CA GLU A 217 5.56 12.30 4.88
C GLU A 217 6.05 13.33 3.85
N LEU A 218 5.36 13.42 2.72
CA LEU A 218 5.79 14.24 1.58
C LEU A 218 5.18 15.64 1.55
N ARG A 219 4.00 15.81 2.15
CA ARG A 219 3.19 17.04 2.07
C ARG A 219 2.58 17.48 3.41
N GLY A 220 2.85 16.76 4.49
CA GLY A 220 2.33 17.05 5.82
C GLY A 220 0.95 16.45 6.07
N ALA A 221 0.60 16.35 7.36
CA ALA A 221 -0.65 15.72 7.82
C ALA A 221 -1.90 16.37 7.23
N GLN A 222 -1.92 17.70 7.09
CA GLN A 222 -3.06 18.42 6.54
C GLN A 222 -3.38 17.96 5.10
N ALA A 223 -2.37 17.87 4.22
CA ALA A 223 -2.60 17.45 2.84
C ALA A 223 -3.13 16.00 2.76
N ALA A 224 -2.62 15.10 3.62
CA ALA A 224 -3.11 13.73 3.70
C ALA A 224 -4.57 13.67 4.20
N GLN A 225 -4.93 14.45 5.22
CA GLN A 225 -6.30 14.53 5.73
C GLN A 225 -7.28 15.15 4.72
N GLU A 226 -6.84 16.16 3.97
CA GLU A 226 -7.64 16.75 2.89
C GLU A 226 -7.93 15.72 1.80
N VAL A 227 -6.93 14.92 1.39
CA VAL A 227 -7.15 13.82 0.43
C VAL A 227 -8.05 12.74 1.03
N GLN A 228 -7.86 12.37 2.30
CA GLN A 228 -8.72 11.41 3.00
C GLN A 228 -10.19 11.82 2.96
N LEU A 229 -10.48 13.10 3.24
CA LEU A 229 -11.83 13.63 3.18
C LEU A 229 -12.33 13.70 1.73
N LEU A 230 -11.49 14.13 0.78
CA LEU A 230 -11.85 14.28 -0.64
C LEU A 230 -12.30 12.96 -1.27
N VAL A 231 -11.65 11.85 -0.92
CA VAL A 231 -12.01 10.51 -1.42
C VAL A 231 -12.97 9.77 -0.48
N GLN A 232 -13.43 10.43 0.59
CA GLN A 232 -14.30 9.86 1.61
C GLN A 232 -13.78 8.53 2.17
N TYR A 233 -12.49 8.47 2.49
CA TYR A 233 -11.89 7.27 3.07
C TYR A 233 -12.25 7.12 4.55
N ASP A 234 -13.46 6.61 4.80
CA ASP A 234 -13.98 6.15 6.10
C ASP A 234 -14.45 4.68 5.97
N PRO A 235 -13.52 3.71 5.99
CA PRO A 235 -13.87 2.32 5.76
C PRO A 235 -14.75 1.76 6.88
N GLN A 236 -15.88 1.16 6.51
CA GLN A 236 -16.78 0.41 7.39
C GLN A 236 -16.89 -1.06 6.94
N PRO A 237 -15.85 -1.91 7.15
CA PRO A 237 -15.90 -3.30 6.73
C PRO A 237 -17.06 -4.04 7.43
N PRO A 238 -17.90 -4.78 6.69
CA PRO A 238 -19.04 -5.51 7.28
C PRO A 238 -18.60 -6.75 8.09
N PHE A 239 -17.33 -7.13 8.03
CA PHE A 239 -16.78 -8.30 8.72
C PHE A 239 -15.39 -8.01 9.31
N HIS A 240 -15.03 -8.75 10.37
CA HIS A 240 -13.74 -8.65 11.06
C HIS A 240 -12.81 -9.84 10.75
N ALA A 241 -12.60 -10.11 9.46
CA ALA A 241 -11.81 -11.27 9.00
C ALA A 241 -10.57 -10.90 8.18
N GLY A 242 -10.22 -9.61 8.10
CA GLY A 242 -9.11 -9.12 7.26
C GLY A 242 -7.70 -9.31 7.85
N ASN A 243 -7.58 -9.79 9.09
CA ASN A 243 -6.30 -10.07 9.74
C ASN A 243 -6.31 -11.49 10.32
N PRO A 244 -5.36 -12.37 9.93
CA PRO A 244 -5.36 -13.78 10.35
C PRO A 244 -5.21 -13.97 11.87
N LEU A 245 -4.71 -12.98 12.62
CA LEU A 245 -4.59 -13.04 14.08
C LEU A 245 -5.93 -12.91 14.80
N ILE A 246 -6.92 -12.26 14.19
CA ILE A 246 -8.23 -11.97 14.80
C ILE A 246 -9.41 -12.55 14.02
N ALA A 247 -9.18 -13.05 12.80
CA ALA A 247 -10.22 -13.69 12.00
C ALA A 247 -10.78 -14.93 12.73
N PRO A 248 -12.10 -15.21 12.61
CA PRO A 248 -12.69 -16.41 13.21
C PRO A 248 -11.94 -17.68 12.79
N PRO A 249 -11.60 -18.60 13.72
CA PRO A 249 -10.76 -19.77 13.42
C PRO A 249 -11.27 -20.58 12.22
N LYS A 250 -12.59 -20.79 12.12
CA LYS A 250 -13.20 -21.51 10.98
C LYS A 250 -12.90 -20.85 9.63
N ILE A 251 -12.92 -19.51 9.55
CA ILE A 251 -12.64 -18.76 8.33
C ILE A 251 -11.14 -18.78 8.04
N ARG A 252 -10.33 -18.49 9.05
CA ARG A 252 -8.87 -18.50 8.94
C ARG A 252 -8.35 -19.86 8.45
N ASP A 253 -8.79 -20.94 9.08
CA ASP A 253 -8.34 -22.30 8.75
C ASP A 253 -8.84 -22.75 7.37
N ALA A 254 -9.99 -22.25 6.90
CA ALA A 254 -10.44 -22.46 5.52
C ALA A 254 -9.53 -21.74 4.51
N VAL A 255 -9.12 -20.50 4.79
CA VAL A 255 -8.18 -19.76 3.93
C VAL A 255 -6.79 -20.42 3.93
N TYR A 256 -6.31 -20.92 5.07
CA TYR A 256 -5.04 -21.67 5.14
C TYR A 256 -5.02 -22.92 4.24
N LYS A 257 -6.16 -23.57 4.02
CA LYS A 257 -6.25 -24.72 3.10
C LYS A 257 -6.12 -24.30 1.63
N ILE A 258 -6.61 -23.11 1.28
CA ILE A 258 -6.53 -22.55 -0.08
C ILE A 258 -5.11 -22.01 -0.35
N LEU A 259 -4.44 -21.53 0.69
CA LEU A 259 -3.12 -20.90 0.63
C LEU A 259 -2.09 -21.73 1.43
N PRO A 260 -1.53 -22.81 0.87
CA PRO A 260 -0.58 -23.66 1.59
C PRO A 260 0.68 -22.89 2.04
N GLY A 261 1.14 -23.14 3.27
CA GLY A 261 2.27 -22.42 3.89
C GLY A 261 1.93 -21.05 4.48
N SER A 262 0.73 -20.52 4.22
CA SER A 262 0.34 -19.18 4.66
C SER A 262 0.20 -19.02 6.17
N LYS A 263 -0.09 -20.11 6.91
CA LYS A 263 -0.15 -20.11 8.38
C LYS A 263 1.13 -19.57 9.02
N ASP A 264 2.27 -19.92 8.43
CA ASP A 264 3.59 -19.53 8.91
C ASP A 264 4.16 -18.37 8.08
N GLY A 265 3.35 -17.72 7.23
CA GLY A 265 3.80 -16.66 6.33
C GLY A 265 4.81 -17.12 5.28
N LEU A 266 4.80 -18.41 4.93
CA LEU A 266 5.75 -19.06 4.02
C LEU A 266 5.08 -19.60 2.75
N MET A 267 3.91 -19.07 2.38
CA MET A 267 3.35 -19.34 1.06
C MET A 267 4.37 -18.87 0.00
N ARG A 268 4.52 -19.66 -1.07
CA ARG A 268 5.49 -19.38 -2.14
C ARG A 268 4.83 -18.60 -3.28
N PRO A 269 5.39 -17.45 -3.70
CA PRO A 269 4.94 -16.81 -4.92
C PRO A 269 5.41 -17.63 -6.13
N ILE A 270 4.78 -17.43 -7.28
CA ILE A 270 5.30 -17.92 -8.56
C ILE A 270 6.45 -16.99 -8.95
N ILE A 271 7.59 -17.56 -9.33
CA ILE A 271 8.85 -16.87 -9.64
C ILE A 271 9.35 -17.38 -10.99
#